data_AF-A0A7C0UQY3-F1
#
_entry.id   AF-A0A7C0UQY3-F1
#
_cell.length_a   1.000
_cell.length_b   1.000
_cell.length_c   1.000
_cell.angle_alpha   90.00
_cell.angle_beta   90.00
_cell.angle_gamma   90.00
#
_symmetry.space_group_name_H-M   'P 1'
#
loop_
_entity.id
_entity.type
_entity.pdbx_description
1 polymer ?
#
loop_
_entity_poly.entity_id
_entity_poly.type
_entity_poly.pdbx_seq_one_letter_code
_entity_poly.pdbx_strand_id
1 'polypeptide(L)'
;MGVKESLIGLILKRTLIYAKKDPERNLDKVLNLFKAITPIKKYKEQIESARQNIHKEPYWGLITRVLRDIDTKVLTTLGYNFFVNTMLVGQAKNMEMEKKYGFMGPFTILISPTMRCNLRCVGCYAGEYTKKDDLPLDVVDSVIEQGKQMGTYLYT
;
A
#
# COMPACT_ATOMS: atom_id res chain seq x y z
N MET A 1 8.59 8.47 -14.14
CA MET A 1 9.34 7.50 -13.33
C MET A 1 10.81 7.64 -13.66
N GLY A 2 11.69 7.76 -12.66
CA GLY A 2 13.12 7.74 -12.91
C GLY A 2 13.63 6.32 -13.12
N VAL A 3 14.85 6.21 -13.66
CA VAL A 3 15.54 4.94 -13.92
C VAL A 3 15.72 4.14 -12.60
N LYS A 4 15.89 4.85 -11.48
CA LYS A 4 16.07 4.27 -10.15
C LYS A 4 14.82 3.55 -9.65
N GLU A 5 13.63 4.15 -9.77
CA GLU A 5 12.37 3.54 -9.35
C GLU A 5 12.04 2.30 -10.19
N SER A 6 12.32 2.35 -11.49
CA SER A 6 12.11 1.21 -12.39
C SER A 6 13.00 0.01 -12.02
N LEU A 7 14.27 0.27 -11.69
CA LEU A 7 15.20 -0.77 -11.26
C LEU A 7 14.80 -1.37 -9.90
N ILE A 8 14.45 -0.52 -8.91
CA ILE A 8 13.94 -0.97 -7.61
C ILE A 8 12.69 -1.83 -7.80
N GLY A 9 11.80 -1.42 -8.70
CA GLY A 9 10.61 -2.18 -9.08
C GLY A 9 10.92 -3.57 -9.57
N LEU A 10 11.85 -3.70 -10.51
CA LEU A 10 12.26 -5.00 -11.05
C LEU A 10 12.86 -5.91 -9.97
N ILE A 11 13.73 -5.35 -9.12
CA ILE A 11 14.35 -6.08 -8.00
C ILE A 11 13.27 -6.55 -7.03
N LEU A 12 12.35 -5.67 -6.63
CA LEU A 12 11.23 -6.00 -5.75
C LEU A 12 10.38 -7.14 -6.30
N LYS A 13 10.00 -7.09 -7.58
CA LYS A 13 9.21 -8.15 -8.22
C LYS A 13 9.94 -9.49 -8.14
N ARG A 14 11.25 -9.53 -8.44
CA ARG A 14 12.05 -10.76 -8.33
C ARG A 14 12.14 -11.25 -6.87
N THR A 15 12.33 -10.35 -5.92
CA THR A 15 12.41 -10.68 -4.49
C THR A 15 11.09 -11.26 -3.99
N LEU A 16 9.94 -10.72 -4.41
CA LEU A 16 8.61 -11.27 -4.08
C LEU A 16 8.38 -12.66 -4.68
N ILE A 17 8.76 -12.86 -5.95
CA ILE A 17 8.70 -14.18 -6.61
C ILE A 17 9.58 -15.20 -5.89
N TYR A 18 10.77 -14.78 -5.44
CA TYR A 18 11.65 -15.63 -4.67
C TYR A 18 11.07 -15.94 -3.29
N ALA A 19 10.52 -14.94 -2.61
CA ALA A 19 9.87 -15.10 -1.31
C ALA A 19 8.70 -16.08 -1.35
N LYS A 20 7.90 -16.03 -2.42
CA LYS A 20 6.79 -16.95 -2.67
C LYS A 20 7.18 -18.44 -2.64
N LYS A 21 8.41 -18.80 -2.99
CA LYS A 21 8.86 -20.22 -3.00
C LYS A 21 8.90 -20.86 -1.61
N ASP A 22 9.24 -20.06 -0.60
CA ASP A 22 9.33 -20.46 0.81
C ASP A 22 9.21 -19.19 1.66
N PRO A 23 7.97 -18.70 1.89
CA PRO A 23 7.72 -17.43 2.59
C PRO A 23 8.35 -17.39 3.98
N GLU A 24 8.30 -18.53 4.69
CA GLU A 24 8.81 -18.68 6.04
C GLU A 24 10.32 -18.41 6.12
N ARG A 25 11.10 -18.87 5.13
CA ARG A 25 12.55 -18.63 5.09
C ARG A 25 12.97 -17.36 4.34
N ASN A 26 12.13 -16.87 3.43
CA ASN A 26 12.55 -15.84 2.48
C ASN A 26 11.91 -14.47 2.69
N LEU A 27 10.94 -14.32 3.60
CA LEU A 27 10.34 -13.02 3.89
C LEU A 27 11.39 -11.97 4.31
N ASP A 28 12.41 -12.39 5.06
CA ASP A 28 13.50 -11.50 5.48
C ASP A 28 14.20 -10.81 4.30
N LYS A 29 14.24 -11.44 3.11
CA LYS A 29 14.80 -10.82 1.91
C LYS A 29 13.95 -9.66 1.41
N VAL A 30 12.62 -9.77 1.53
CA VAL A 30 11.68 -8.69 1.21
C VAL A 30 11.87 -7.55 2.20
N LEU A 31 11.92 -7.86 3.50
CA LEU A 31 12.14 -6.87 4.56
C LEU A 31 13.48 -6.15 4.41
N ASN A 32 14.56 -6.87 4.12
CA ASN A 32 15.89 -6.29 3.89
C ASN A 32 15.92 -5.37 2.67
N LEU A 33 15.28 -5.79 1.56
CA LEU A 33 15.15 -4.92 0.40
C LEU A 33 14.40 -3.65 0.77
N PHE A 34 13.27 -3.77 1.48
CA PHE A 34 12.48 -2.61 1.88
C PHE A 34 13.27 -1.66 2.81
N LYS A 35 14.04 -2.19 3.75
CA LYS A 35 14.93 -1.43 4.63
C LYS A 35 16.01 -0.67 3.85
N ALA A 36 16.53 -1.26 2.79
CA ALA A 36 17.57 -0.65 1.96
C ALA A 36 17.02 0.51 1.11
N ILE A 37 15.79 0.40 0.61
CA ILE A 37 15.20 1.40 -0.30
C ILE A 37 14.44 2.50 0.43
N THR A 38 13.96 2.26 1.66
CA THR A 38 13.16 3.26 2.38
C THR A 38 14.01 4.47 2.80
N PRO A 39 13.58 5.71 2.48
CA PRO A 39 14.28 6.92 2.90
C PRO A 39 13.98 7.29 4.37
N ILE A 40 12.97 6.66 4.98
CA ILE A 40 12.47 7.03 6.31
C ILE A 40 13.16 6.20 7.39
N LYS A 41 13.87 6.88 8.31
CA LYS A 41 14.58 6.23 9.44
C LYS A 41 13.63 5.40 10.31
N LYS A 42 12.46 5.92 10.66
CA LYS A 42 11.44 5.23 11.46
C LYS A 42 11.02 3.89 10.84
N TYR A 43 10.92 3.80 9.51
CA TYR A 43 10.60 2.54 8.84
C TYR A 43 11.74 1.52 8.96
N LYS A 44 13.00 1.95 8.96
CA LYS A 44 14.13 1.04 9.18
C LYS A 44 14.07 0.38 10.57
N GLU A 45 13.70 1.15 11.59
CA GLU A 45 13.52 0.65 12.96
C GLU A 45 12.32 -0.31 13.05
N GLN A 46 11.18 0.04 12.43
CA GLN A 46 10.01 -0.82 12.36
C GLN A 46 10.29 -2.15 11.64
N ILE A 47 11.10 -2.13 10.58
CA ILE A 47 11.47 -3.34 9.83
C ILE A 47 12.35 -4.26 10.68
N GLU A 48 13.28 -3.72 11.48
CA GLU A 48 14.06 -4.55 12.40
C GLU A 48 13.19 -5.18 13.49
N SER A 49 12.25 -4.42 14.04
CA SER A 49 11.28 -4.96 15.01
C SER A 49 10.42 -6.06 14.38
N ALA A 50 9.92 -5.83 13.16
CA ALA A 50 9.15 -6.81 12.41
C ALA A 50 9.98 -8.08 12.18
N ARG A 51 11.24 -7.96 11.74
CA ARG A 51 12.12 -9.12 11.52
C ARG A 51 12.23 -10.02 12.75
N GLN A 52 12.28 -9.43 13.94
CA GLN A 52 12.40 -10.18 15.20
C GLN A 52 11.10 -10.81 15.68
N ASN A 53 9.95 -10.22 15.33
CA ASN A 53 8.67 -10.56 15.97
C ASN A 53 7.57 -11.01 15.00
N ILE A 54 7.72 -10.86 13.68
CA ILE A 54 6.67 -11.08 12.68
C ILE A 54 6.10 -12.51 12.70
N HIS A 55 6.89 -13.50 13.11
CA HIS A 55 6.46 -14.88 13.26
C HIS A 55 5.56 -15.13 14.48
N LYS A 56 5.59 -14.21 15.46
CA LYS A 56 4.76 -14.23 16.68
C LYS A 56 3.45 -13.45 16.50
N GLU A 57 3.38 -12.63 15.46
CA GLU A 57 2.23 -11.78 15.20
C GLU A 57 1.03 -12.61 14.71
N PRO A 58 -0.21 -12.28 15.12
CA PRO A 58 -1.40 -13.05 14.75
C PRO A 58 -1.64 -13.06 13.23
N TYR A 59 -1.10 -12.09 12.49
CA TYR A 59 -1.21 -11.99 11.04
C TYR A 59 -0.10 -12.73 10.29
N TRP A 60 0.84 -13.40 10.96
CA TRP A 60 1.91 -14.20 10.32
C TRP A 60 1.35 -15.17 9.27
N GLY A 61 0.34 -15.95 9.66
CA GLY A 61 -0.32 -16.93 8.80
C GLY A 61 -1.06 -16.29 7.61
N LEU A 62 -1.46 -15.02 7.72
CA LEU A 62 -2.00 -14.28 6.58
C LEU A 62 -0.88 -13.90 5.61
N ILE A 63 0.23 -13.33 6.10
CA ILE A 63 1.36 -12.91 5.26
C ILE A 63 1.94 -14.08 4.47
N THR A 64 2.15 -15.23 5.11
CA THR A 64 2.72 -16.41 4.43
C THR A 64 1.77 -16.97 3.39
N ARG A 65 0.45 -17.01 3.65
CA ARG A 65 -0.57 -17.39 2.66
C ARG A 65 -0.65 -16.41 1.50
N VAL A 66 -0.63 -15.11 1.76
CA VAL A 66 -0.59 -14.07 0.71
C VAL A 66 0.60 -14.30 -0.22
N LEU A 67 1.79 -14.58 0.31
CA LEU A 67 2.96 -14.87 -0.53
C LEU A 67 2.83 -16.20 -1.29
N ARG A 68 2.41 -17.26 -0.59
CA ARG A 68 2.36 -18.64 -1.12
C ARG A 68 1.24 -18.87 -2.12
N ASP A 69 0.05 -18.32 -1.88
CA ASP A 69 -1.19 -18.75 -2.53
C ASP A 69 -1.68 -17.76 -3.59
N ILE A 70 -1.35 -16.46 -3.47
CA ILE A 70 -1.80 -15.45 -4.45
C ILE A 70 -1.05 -15.61 -5.77
N ASP A 71 -1.75 -15.41 -6.88
CA ASP A 71 -1.15 -15.37 -8.22
C ASP A 71 0.06 -14.42 -8.28
N THR A 72 1.10 -14.83 -9.02
CA THR A 72 2.36 -14.11 -9.07
C THR A 72 2.21 -12.69 -9.63
N LYS A 73 1.35 -12.49 -10.64
CA LYS A 73 1.11 -11.16 -11.21
C LYS A 73 0.40 -10.26 -10.20
N VAL A 74 -0.58 -10.78 -9.47
CA VAL A 74 -1.27 -10.05 -8.42
C VAL A 74 -0.32 -9.68 -7.29
N LEU A 75 0.45 -10.64 -6.76
CA LEU A 75 1.41 -10.40 -5.68
C LEU A 75 2.43 -9.32 -6.05
N THR A 76 3.01 -9.42 -7.25
CA THR A 76 4.03 -8.46 -7.70
C THR A 76 3.45 -7.08 -8.00
N THR A 77 2.20 -7.00 -8.44
CA THR A 77 1.49 -5.73 -8.68
C THR A 77 1.12 -5.05 -7.36
N LEU A 78 0.55 -5.78 -6.41
CA LEU A 78 0.24 -5.26 -5.08
C LEU A 78 1.51 -4.82 -4.35
N GLY A 79 2.55 -5.65 -4.36
CA GLY A 79 3.83 -5.32 -3.75
C GLY A 79 4.48 -4.09 -4.38
N TYR A 80 4.48 -3.96 -5.71
CA TYR A 80 5.01 -2.77 -6.37
C TYR A 80 4.23 -1.51 -5.99
N ASN A 81 2.90 -1.55 -6.07
CA ASN A 81 2.08 -0.38 -5.72
C ASN A 81 2.28 0.01 -4.25
N PHE A 82 2.33 -0.97 -3.34
CA PHE A 82 2.52 -0.67 -1.93
C PHE A 82 3.94 -0.16 -1.62
N PHE A 83 4.98 -0.95 -1.91
CA PHE A 83 6.34 -0.60 -1.48
C PHE A 83 6.99 0.50 -2.32
N VAL A 84 6.69 0.60 -3.62
CA VAL A 84 7.26 1.62 -4.50
C VAL A 84 6.38 2.85 -4.54
N ASN A 85 5.10 2.70 -4.94
CA ASN A 85 4.26 3.89 -5.12
C ASN A 85 3.88 4.51 -3.76
N THR A 86 3.35 3.75 -2.82
CA THR A 86 2.93 4.30 -1.52
C THR A 86 4.12 4.60 -0.61
N MET A 87 4.93 3.59 -0.27
CA MET A 87 5.92 3.72 0.81
C MET A 87 7.20 4.47 0.41
N LEU A 88 7.55 4.53 -0.88
CA LEU A 88 8.75 5.23 -1.36
C LEU A 88 8.38 6.56 -2.03
N VAL A 89 7.65 6.52 -3.16
CA VAL A 89 7.32 7.72 -3.93
C VAL A 89 6.32 8.62 -3.18
N GLY A 90 5.25 8.03 -2.67
CA GLY A 90 4.20 8.73 -1.93
C GLY A 90 4.73 9.38 -0.68
N GLN A 91 5.48 8.64 0.14
CA GLN A 91 6.08 9.19 1.34
C GLN A 91 7.13 10.28 1.07
N ALA A 92 7.92 10.19 -0.01
CA ALA A 92 8.83 11.27 -0.37
C ALA A 92 8.07 12.58 -0.68
N LYS A 93 7.01 12.50 -1.49
CA LYS A 93 6.12 13.65 -1.75
C LYS A 93 5.45 14.15 -0.48
N ASN A 94 5.02 13.25 0.39
CA ASN A 94 4.38 13.60 1.66
C ASN A 94 5.31 14.42 2.58
N MET A 95 6.59 14.05 2.65
CA MET A 95 7.61 14.83 3.37
C MET A 95 7.87 16.20 2.73
N GLU A 96 7.78 16.32 1.40
CA GLU A 96 7.85 17.62 0.71
C GLU A 96 6.63 18.49 1.01
N MET A 97 5.43 17.89 1.06
CA MET A 97 4.19 18.57 1.45
C MET A 97 4.27 19.10 2.88
N GLU A 98 4.77 18.28 3.82
CA GLU A 98 4.96 18.68 5.21
C GLU A 98 5.92 19.87 5.32
N LYS A 99 7.05 19.84 4.60
CA LYS A 99 8.00 20.96 4.59
C LYS A 99 7.40 22.24 4.00
N LYS A 100 6.58 22.12 2.95
CA LYS A 100 6.02 23.26 2.21
C LYS A 100 4.82 23.88 2.90
N TYR A 101 3.94 23.07 3.46
CA TYR A 101 2.63 23.50 3.97
C TYR A 101 2.45 23.28 5.48
N GLY A 102 3.40 22.64 6.16
CA GLY A 102 3.34 22.37 7.60
C GLY A 102 2.48 21.16 7.97
N PHE A 103 1.98 20.38 7.00
CA PHE A 103 1.21 19.16 7.24
C PHE A 103 1.44 18.10 6.17
N MET A 104 1.31 16.83 6.57
CA MET A 104 1.38 15.68 5.70
C MET A 104 0.09 15.51 4.88
N GLY A 105 0.21 15.05 3.64
CA GLY A 105 -0.95 14.54 2.88
C GLY A 105 -1.51 13.25 3.50
N PRO A 106 -2.72 12.82 3.12
CA PRO A 106 -3.29 11.58 3.62
C PRO A 106 -2.49 10.38 3.08
N PHE A 107 -2.18 9.42 3.95
CA PHE A 107 -1.51 8.17 3.55
C PHE A 107 -2.44 7.29 2.69
N THR A 108 -3.71 7.22 3.09
CA THR A 108 -4.79 6.49 2.42
C THR A 108 -6.00 7.39 2.30
N ILE A 109 -6.73 7.28 1.19
CA ILE A 109 -8.06 7.87 1.03
C ILE A 109 -9.08 6.75 0.91
N LEU A 110 -10.08 6.76 1.79
CA LEU A 110 -11.27 5.94 1.62
C LEU A 110 -12.27 6.69 0.73
N ILE A 111 -12.70 6.09 -0.37
CA ILE A 111 -13.60 6.71 -1.35
C ILE A 111 -14.75 5.75 -1.69
N SER A 112 -15.97 6.23 -1.52
CA SER A 112 -17.19 5.50 -1.90
C SER A 112 -17.72 6.05 -3.22
N PRO A 113 -17.31 5.52 -4.38
CA PRO A 113 -17.77 6.04 -5.67
C PRO A 113 -19.25 5.73 -5.96
N THR A 114 -19.81 4.71 -5.29
CA THR A 114 -21.18 4.25 -5.47
C THR A 114 -21.84 3.99 -4.12
N MET A 115 -23.12 4.35 -4.03
CA MET A 115 -23.98 4.12 -2.86
C MET A 115 -25.05 3.04 -3.11
N ARG A 116 -24.89 2.26 -4.19
CA ARG A 116 -25.89 1.30 -4.69
C ARG A 116 -25.94 -0.06 -3.98
N CYS A 117 -25.32 -0.22 -2.81
CA CYS A 117 -25.38 -1.49 -2.09
C CYS A 117 -26.85 -1.88 -1.84
N ASN A 118 -27.21 -3.13 -2.17
CA ASN A 118 -28.58 -3.64 -2.04
C ASN A 118 -28.78 -4.53 -0.81
N LEU A 119 -27.73 -4.73 -0.02
CA LEU A 119 -27.79 -5.50 1.23
C LEU A 119 -28.41 -4.67 2.37
N ARG A 120 -28.82 -5.37 3.44
CA ARG A 120 -29.43 -4.78 4.65
C ARG A 120 -28.72 -5.30 5.90
N CYS A 121 -27.41 -5.16 5.92
CA CYS A 121 -26.59 -5.68 7.00
C CYS A 121 -26.90 -4.94 8.31
N VAL A 122 -27.13 -5.69 9.39
CA VAL A 122 -27.30 -5.13 10.74
C VAL A 122 -26.07 -4.28 11.10
N GLY A 123 -26.29 -3.02 11.48
CA GLY A 123 -25.22 -2.09 11.85
C GLY A 123 -24.49 -1.40 10.69
N CYS A 124 -24.99 -1.51 9.45
CA CYS A 124 -24.38 -0.83 8.31
C CYS A 124 -24.69 0.67 8.28
N TYR A 125 -23.70 1.51 8.58
CA TYR A 125 -23.85 2.98 8.47
C TYR A 125 -24.14 3.42 7.02
N ALA A 126 -23.59 2.71 6.03
CA ALA A 126 -23.79 3.05 4.62
C ALA A 126 -25.21 2.75 4.12
N GLY A 127 -25.99 1.94 4.86
CA GLY A 127 -27.39 1.67 4.54
C GLY A 127 -28.32 2.87 4.77
N GLU A 128 -27.89 3.85 5.59
CA GLU A 128 -28.64 5.07 5.89
C GLU A 128 -28.46 6.16 4.81
N TYR A 129 -27.47 6.00 3.93
CA TYR A 129 -27.22 6.94 2.85
C TYR A 129 -28.18 6.75 1.68
N THR A 130 -28.44 7.82 0.93
CA THR A 130 -29.29 7.70 -0.24
C THR A 130 -28.56 6.94 -1.34
N LYS A 131 -29.31 6.13 -2.10
CA LYS A 131 -28.76 5.38 -3.24
C LYS A 131 -28.56 6.23 -4.50
N LYS A 132 -28.80 7.53 -4.41
CA LYS A 132 -28.72 8.48 -5.53
C LYS A 132 -27.45 9.34 -5.48
N ASP A 133 -26.66 9.21 -4.41
CA ASP A 133 -25.48 10.04 -4.16
C ASP A 133 -24.20 9.40 -4.70
N ASP A 134 -24.25 8.79 -5.89
CA ASP A 134 -23.04 8.32 -6.54
C ASP A 134 -22.15 9.50 -6.93
N LEU A 135 -20.84 9.34 -6.81
CA LEU A 135 -19.91 10.37 -7.24
C LEU A 135 -19.79 10.36 -8.78
N PRO A 136 -19.90 11.53 -9.43
CA PRO A 136 -19.53 11.65 -10.83
C PRO A 136 -18.10 11.16 -11.09
N LEU A 137 -17.86 10.51 -12.23
CA LEU A 137 -16.56 9.90 -12.54
C LEU A 137 -15.43 10.93 -12.59
N ASP A 138 -15.71 12.14 -13.07
CA ASP A 138 -14.78 13.27 -13.10
C ASP A 138 -14.41 13.76 -11.69
N VAL A 139 -15.35 13.69 -10.74
CA VAL A 139 -15.05 13.97 -9.32
C VAL A 139 -14.13 12.91 -8.74
N VAL A 140 -14.41 11.62 -9.00
CA VAL A 140 -13.56 10.50 -8.54
C VAL A 140 -12.14 10.63 -9.11
N ASP A 141 -12.02 10.89 -10.42
CA ASP A 141 -10.73 11.08 -11.09
C ASP A 141 -9.98 12.29 -10.52
N SER A 142 -10.67 13.42 -10.33
CA SER A 142 -10.10 14.63 -9.73
C SER A 142 -9.57 14.40 -8.32
N VAL A 143 -10.31 13.69 -7.46
CA VAL A 143 -9.86 13.34 -6.10
C VAL A 143 -8.61 12.47 -6.14
N ILE A 144 -8.55 11.50 -7.04
CA ILE A 144 -7.39 10.61 -7.20
C ILE A 144 -6.17 11.39 -7.70
N GLU A 145 -6.33 12.29 -8.67
CA GLU A 145 -5.22 13.11 -9.18
C GLU A 145 -4.69 14.08 -8.12
N GLN A 146 -5.58 14.72 -7.35
CA GLN A 146 -5.19 15.55 -6.21
C GLN A 146 -4.43 14.74 -5.15
N GLY A 147 -4.94 13.55 -4.79
CA GLY A 147 -4.26 12.65 -3.87
C GLY A 147 -2.85 12.26 -4.36
N LYS A 148 -2.69 11.89 -5.64
CA LYS A 148 -1.38 11.58 -6.24
C LYS A 148 -0.41 12.76 -6.22
N GLN A 149 -0.89 13.99 -6.39
CA GLN A 149 -0.09 15.21 -6.26
C GLN A 149 0.43 15.38 -4.82
N MET A 150 -0.38 14.99 -3.82
CA MET A 150 -0.01 15.04 -2.40
C MET A 150 0.75 13.80 -1.88
N GLY A 151 0.95 12.78 -2.72
CA GLY A 151 1.65 11.55 -2.35
C GLY A 151 0.76 10.38 -1.93
N THR A 152 -0.55 10.46 -2.11
CA THR A 152 -1.49 9.37 -1.82
C THR A 152 -1.60 8.41 -3.00
N TYR A 153 -1.27 7.14 -2.76
CA TYR A 153 -1.36 6.05 -3.75
C TYR A 153 -2.19 4.85 -3.28
N LEU A 154 -2.65 4.87 -2.02
CA LEU A 154 -3.52 3.85 -1.46
C LEU A 154 -4.94 4.39 -1.38
N TYR A 155 -5.86 3.76 -2.10
CA TYR A 155 -7.28 4.09 -2.14
C TYR A 155 -8.08 2.85 -1.78
N THR A 156 -9.11 3.02 -0.95
CA THR A 156 -9.94 1.93 -0.43
C THR A 156 -11.42 2.26 -0.49
#